data_AF-A0A963HAM7-F1
#
_entry.id   AF-A0A963HAM7-F1
#
_cell.length_a   1.000
_cell.length_b   1.000
_cell.length_c   1.000
_cell.angle_alpha   90.00
_cell.angle_beta   90.00
_cell.angle_gamma   90.00
#
_symmetry.space_group_name_H-M   'P 1'
#
loop_
_entity.id
_entity.type
_entity.pdbx_description
1 polymer ?
#
loop_
_entity_poly.entity_id
_entity_poly.type
_entity_poly.pdbx_seq_one_letter_code
_entity_poly.pdbx_strand_id
1 'polypeptide(L)'
;MKKTLSQLATAAALMTMATYASAAVIDYPDFSSVAGLTLNNDAAQVGNVLRVTPATFGQAGSAFSTSTVSLAADASFSTFFKFRFTNAGGSCDGQGCGADGLVFVVQTNSNNVGGAGGGIGYLGIGNSVGVEFDTWNNGSVDNGSSNHVGIDVNGDIASVVLSEVTEADMNDGDTWNAWVDYDGASTLLEVRLTRAAARPAAAMLSLTRDLAADLGTPNAFVGFTSGTGSAFADHDVLSWTLENRFAPIGGGPVPEPASLALLGLGLAGLGFARRRKA
;
A
#
# COMPACT_ATOMS: atom_id res chain seq x y z
N MET A 1 57.56 -43.02 -21.45
CA MET A 1 56.12 -42.68 -21.35
C MET A 1 55.64 -42.95 -19.94
N LYS A 2 55.21 -41.92 -19.20
CA LYS A 2 54.22 -41.96 -18.11
C LYS A 2 53.97 -40.51 -17.69
N LYS A 3 52.89 -39.91 -18.21
CA LYS A 3 52.42 -38.56 -17.88
C LYS A 3 51.64 -38.65 -16.56
N THR A 4 52.04 -37.89 -15.55
CA THR A 4 51.23 -37.66 -14.34
C THR A 4 50.24 -36.53 -14.63
N LEU A 5 48.94 -36.86 -14.68
CA LEU A 5 47.86 -35.88 -14.73
C LEU A 5 47.67 -35.27 -13.34
N SER A 6 47.85 -33.96 -13.24
CA SER A 6 47.39 -33.15 -12.12
C SER A 6 45.88 -32.89 -12.26
N GLN A 7 45.06 -33.50 -11.41
CA GLN A 7 43.64 -33.19 -11.31
C GLN A 7 43.46 -31.83 -10.61
N LEU A 8 42.85 -30.86 -11.29
CA LEU A 8 42.29 -29.68 -10.64
C LEU A 8 40.95 -30.08 -10.02
N ALA A 9 40.83 -29.93 -8.69
CA ALA A 9 39.55 -29.98 -8.01
C ALA A 9 38.88 -28.61 -8.11
N THR A 10 37.77 -28.53 -8.84
CA THR A 10 36.89 -27.35 -8.87
C THR A 10 35.94 -27.46 -7.68
N ALA A 11 36.11 -26.60 -6.66
CA ALA A 11 35.15 -26.48 -5.58
C ALA A 11 33.98 -25.60 -6.05
N ALA A 12 32.82 -26.20 -6.30
CA ALA A 12 31.58 -25.47 -6.50
C ALA A 12 31.02 -25.09 -5.12
N ALA A 13 31.03 -23.79 -4.80
CA ALA A 13 30.35 -23.28 -3.61
C ALA A 13 28.84 -23.21 -3.92
N LEU A 14 28.08 -24.14 -3.35
CA LEU A 14 26.61 -24.07 -3.35
C LEU A 14 26.19 -23.03 -2.29
N MET A 15 25.91 -21.80 -2.72
CA MET A 15 25.21 -20.83 -1.88
C MET A 15 23.73 -21.22 -1.83
N THR A 16 23.32 -21.84 -0.74
CA THR A 16 21.90 -22.03 -0.43
C THR A 16 21.32 -20.66 -0.07
N MET A 17 20.53 -20.07 -0.98
CA MET A 17 19.63 -18.97 -0.64
C MET A 17 18.58 -19.53 0.31
N ALA A 18 18.69 -19.22 1.60
CA ALA A 18 17.59 -19.45 2.53
C ALA A 18 16.49 -18.43 2.19
N THR A 19 15.45 -18.86 1.47
CA THR A 19 14.23 -18.07 1.35
C THR A 19 13.54 -18.11 2.71
N TYR A 20 13.70 -17.05 3.49
CA TYR A 20 12.85 -16.83 4.65
C TYR A 20 11.44 -16.55 4.14
N ALA A 21 10.56 -17.56 4.19
CA ALA A 21 9.13 -17.32 4.06
C ALA A 21 8.68 -16.59 5.33
N SER A 22 8.59 -15.27 5.25
CA SER A 22 7.92 -14.46 6.28
C SER A 22 6.43 -14.48 5.99
N ALA A 23 5.61 -14.78 7.00
CA ALA A 23 4.16 -14.69 6.87
C ALA A 23 3.74 -13.21 6.78
N ALA A 24 2.74 -12.92 5.95
CA ALA A 24 2.05 -11.64 6.01
C ALA A 24 1.41 -11.48 7.41
N VAL A 25 1.46 -10.25 7.95
CA VAL A 25 0.87 -9.95 9.27
C VAL A 25 -0.64 -9.74 9.15
N ILE A 26 -1.09 -9.35 7.95
CA ILE A 26 -2.49 -9.30 7.55
C ILE A 26 -2.62 -10.08 6.25
N ASP A 27 -3.56 -11.02 6.19
CA ASP A 27 -3.84 -11.81 5.00
C ASP A 27 -5.33 -12.15 4.93
N TYR A 28 -6.05 -11.38 4.12
CA TYR A 28 -7.44 -11.59 3.73
C TYR A 28 -7.48 -11.86 2.22
N PRO A 29 -7.36 -13.13 1.77
CA PRO A 29 -7.51 -13.49 0.35
C PRO A 29 -8.88 -13.05 -0.20
N ASP A 30 -9.88 -13.08 0.67
CA ASP A 30 -11.15 -12.40 0.59
C ASP A 30 -11.61 -12.03 2.02
N PHE A 31 -12.78 -11.43 2.17
CA PHE A 31 -13.40 -11.16 3.46
C PHE A 31 -14.56 -12.12 3.75
N SER A 32 -14.37 -13.41 3.47
CA SER A 32 -15.24 -14.46 4.03
C SER A 32 -15.18 -14.53 5.57
N SER A 33 -14.15 -13.90 6.16
CA SER A 33 -14.01 -13.59 7.58
C SER A 33 -13.44 -12.18 7.75
N VAL A 34 -13.91 -11.48 8.79
CA VAL A 34 -13.35 -10.19 9.26
C VAL A 34 -12.67 -10.32 10.63
N ALA A 35 -12.37 -11.55 11.04
CA ALA A 35 -11.69 -11.81 12.31
C ALA A 35 -10.33 -11.12 12.35
N GLY A 36 -10.07 -10.35 13.41
CA GLY A 36 -8.87 -9.52 13.51
C GLY A 36 -9.07 -8.08 13.04
N LEU A 37 -10.31 -7.69 12.69
CA LEU A 37 -10.70 -6.31 12.45
C LEU A 37 -11.69 -5.79 13.51
N THR A 38 -11.50 -4.54 13.90
CA THR A 38 -12.51 -3.70 14.54
C THR A 38 -13.29 -2.99 13.45
N LEU A 39 -14.58 -3.33 13.27
CA LEU A 39 -15.48 -2.62 12.37
C LEU A 39 -16.24 -1.55 13.14
N ASN A 40 -16.24 -0.33 12.62
CA ASN A 40 -16.85 0.84 13.26
C ASN A 40 -17.93 1.46 12.36
N ASN A 41 -19.02 1.89 13.02
CA ASN A 41 -20.17 2.53 12.40
C ASN A 41 -20.74 1.72 11.22
N ASP A 42 -20.72 2.24 9.99
CA ASP A 42 -21.37 1.62 8.83
C ASP A 42 -20.58 0.46 8.20
N ALA A 43 -19.34 0.22 8.66
CA ALA A 43 -18.51 -0.85 8.12
C ALA A 43 -19.04 -2.25 8.49
N ALA A 44 -19.13 -3.14 7.51
CA ALA A 44 -19.68 -4.47 7.67
C ALA A 44 -19.05 -5.51 6.73
N GLN A 45 -19.07 -6.78 7.14
CA GLN A 45 -18.85 -7.89 6.21
C GLN A 45 -20.12 -8.10 5.37
N VAL A 46 -20.00 -8.03 4.05
CA VAL A 46 -21.11 -8.28 3.11
C VAL A 46 -20.71 -9.41 2.16
N GLY A 47 -21.17 -10.63 2.44
CA GLY A 47 -20.67 -11.81 1.73
C GLY A 47 -19.17 -11.98 1.98
N ASN A 48 -18.37 -11.93 0.90
CA ASN A 48 -16.91 -12.08 0.97
C ASN A 48 -16.16 -10.75 0.77
N VAL A 49 -16.81 -9.60 0.93
CA VAL A 49 -16.16 -8.29 0.87
C VAL A 49 -16.28 -7.56 2.21
N LEU A 50 -15.28 -6.71 2.48
CA LEU A 50 -15.36 -5.72 3.53
C LEU A 50 -15.98 -4.46 2.94
N ARG A 51 -17.23 -4.18 3.31
CA ARG A 51 -17.92 -2.96 2.93
C ARG A 51 -17.62 -1.90 3.97
N VAL A 52 -16.94 -0.82 3.59
CA VAL A 52 -16.58 0.26 4.52
C VAL A 52 -17.73 1.25 4.67
N THR A 53 -18.43 1.57 3.59
CA THR A 53 -19.73 2.25 3.62
C THR A 53 -20.68 1.66 2.57
N PRO A 54 -22.00 1.60 2.85
CA PRO A 54 -23.00 1.22 1.85
C PRO A 54 -23.38 2.39 0.94
N ALA A 55 -23.93 2.07 -0.23
CA ALA A 55 -24.53 2.99 -1.19
C ALA A 55 -25.79 3.67 -0.61
N THR A 56 -25.58 4.60 0.34
CA THR A 56 -26.60 5.35 1.07
C THR A 56 -26.02 6.73 1.38
N PHE A 57 -26.86 7.75 1.52
CA PHE A 57 -26.41 9.12 1.82
C PHE A 57 -25.83 9.25 3.24
N GLY A 58 -24.80 10.08 3.40
CA GLY A 58 -24.32 10.55 4.70
C GLY A 58 -23.77 9.45 5.62
N GLN A 59 -23.12 8.43 5.07
CA GLN A 59 -22.51 7.32 5.81
C GLN A 59 -21.05 7.64 6.14
N ALA A 60 -20.54 6.99 7.17
CA ALA A 60 -19.10 6.96 7.47
C ALA A 60 -18.77 5.65 8.16
N GLY A 61 -17.72 4.97 7.71
CA GLY A 61 -17.31 3.70 8.32
C GLY A 61 -15.81 3.54 8.36
N SER A 62 -15.36 2.66 9.24
CA SER A 62 -13.96 2.28 9.28
C SER A 62 -13.77 0.83 9.71
N ALA A 63 -12.66 0.25 9.29
CA ALA A 63 -12.27 -1.10 9.63
C ALA A 63 -10.76 -1.13 9.89
N PHE A 64 -10.37 -1.38 11.14
CA PHE A 64 -8.96 -1.36 11.56
C PHE A 64 -8.50 -2.70 12.11
N SER A 65 -7.23 -3.03 11.91
CA SER A 65 -6.62 -4.19 12.56
C SER A 65 -6.79 -4.14 14.07
N THR A 66 -6.99 -5.29 14.72
CA THR A 66 -7.00 -5.38 16.20
C THR A 66 -5.59 -5.42 16.79
N SER A 67 -4.60 -5.76 15.95
CA SER A 67 -3.19 -5.80 16.30
C SER A 67 -2.44 -4.68 15.58
N THR A 68 -1.42 -4.13 16.24
CA THR A 68 -0.61 -3.06 15.66
C THR A 68 0.51 -3.62 14.76
N VAL A 69 0.82 -2.87 13.70
CA VAL A 69 2.09 -2.97 12.96
C VAL A 69 3.13 -2.08 13.64
N SER A 70 4.40 -2.48 13.60
CA SER A 70 5.50 -1.73 14.22
C SER A 70 6.33 -1.04 13.15
N LEU A 71 6.49 0.27 13.31
CA LEU A 71 7.37 1.19 12.57
C LEU A 71 8.66 1.50 13.34
N ALA A 72 8.93 0.79 14.44
CA ALA A 72 10.15 1.00 15.24
C ALA A 72 11.41 0.58 14.48
N ALA A 73 12.53 1.27 14.75
CA ALA A 73 13.86 0.93 14.23
C ALA A 73 13.87 0.80 12.70
N ASP A 74 13.37 1.84 12.02
CA ASP A 74 13.32 1.94 10.56
C ASP A 74 12.52 0.82 9.89
N ALA A 75 11.55 0.25 10.62
CA ALA A 75 10.71 -0.81 10.09
C ALA A 75 9.83 -0.32 8.94
N SER A 76 9.76 -1.17 7.93
CA SER A 76 9.08 -0.93 6.66
C SER A 76 7.81 -1.76 6.59
N PHE A 77 6.89 -1.40 5.69
CA PHE A 77 5.78 -2.28 5.33
C PHE A 77 5.49 -2.22 3.84
N SER A 78 4.93 -3.31 3.32
CA SER A 78 4.37 -3.38 1.97
C SER A 78 2.96 -3.92 2.08
N THR A 79 1.98 -3.18 1.58
CA THR A 79 0.57 -3.58 1.59
C THR A 79 0.01 -3.58 0.17
N PHE A 80 -0.86 -4.55 -0.10
CA PHE A 80 -1.58 -4.71 -1.35
C PHE A 80 -3.05 -4.97 -1.04
N PHE A 81 -3.95 -4.28 -1.71
CA PHE A 81 -5.37 -4.56 -1.63
C PHE A 81 -6.06 -4.34 -2.96
N LYS A 82 -7.20 -5.01 -3.09
CA LYS A 82 -8.14 -4.82 -4.19
C LYS A 82 -9.38 -4.15 -3.65
N PHE A 83 -9.89 -3.16 -4.36
CA PHE A 83 -11.13 -2.49 -4.01
C PHE A 83 -11.97 -2.23 -5.26
N ARG A 84 -13.24 -1.87 -5.05
CA ARG A 84 -14.13 -1.39 -6.12
C ARG A 84 -15.22 -0.51 -5.50
N PHE A 85 -15.76 0.41 -6.30
CA PHE A 85 -16.91 1.22 -5.93
C PHE A 85 -18.09 0.85 -6.82
N THR A 86 -19.17 0.34 -6.24
CA THR A 86 -20.34 -0.15 -6.99
C THR A 86 -21.61 0.56 -6.57
N ASN A 87 -22.68 0.45 -7.37
CA ASN A 87 -23.96 1.10 -7.08
C ASN A 87 -23.83 2.62 -6.87
N ALA A 88 -22.93 3.26 -7.62
CA ALA A 88 -22.67 4.67 -7.56
C ALA A 88 -23.93 5.48 -7.91
N GLY A 89 -24.22 6.54 -7.15
CA GLY A 89 -25.42 7.34 -7.32
C GLY A 89 -25.45 8.62 -6.48
N GLY A 90 -26.59 9.29 -6.50
CA GLY A 90 -26.77 10.61 -5.88
C GLY A 90 -26.31 11.74 -6.80
N SER A 91 -25.62 12.73 -6.26
CA SER A 91 -25.02 13.83 -7.03
C SER A 91 -23.96 13.31 -8.01
N CYS A 92 -23.64 14.13 -9.01
CA CYS A 92 -22.63 13.84 -10.03
C CYS A 92 -21.74 15.06 -10.20
N ASP A 93 -20.48 14.83 -10.51
CA ASP A 93 -19.50 15.85 -10.84
C ASP A 93 -18.65 15.41 -12.05
N GLY A 94 -17.46 15.99 -12.22
CA GLY A 94 -16.62 15.89 -13.41
C GLY A 94 -16.70 14.58 -14.20
N GLN A 95 -16.41 13.44 -13.55
CA GLN A 95 -16.29 12.13 -14.23
C GLN A 95 -17.56 11.26 -14.18
N GLY A 96 -18.49 11.50 -13.26
CA GLY A 96 -19.63 10.61 -13.09
C GLY A 96 -20.49 10.93 -11.87
N CYS A 97 -21.36 10.00 -11.53
CA CYS A 97 -22.11 10.01 -10.27
C CYS A 97 -21.46 9.02 -9.31
N GLY A 98 -21.48 9.32 -8.02
CA GLY A 98 -20.78 8.55 -7.00
C GLY A 98 -19.82 9.42 -6.21
N ALA A 99 -19.61 9.05 -4.95
CA ALA A 99 -18.73 9.70 -3.99
C ALA A 99 -18.68 8.85 -2.70
N ASP A 100 -17.80 9.13 -1.73
CA ASP A 100 -16.71 10.12 -1.81
C ASP A 100 -15.36 9.43 -1.97
N GLY A 101 -15.21 8.18 -1.51
CA GLY A 101 -14.00 7.40 -1.76
C GLY A 101 -13.64 6.43 -0.65
N LEU A 102 -12.38 6.01 -0.65
CA LEU A 102 -11.79 5.10 0.34
C LEU A 102 -10.43 5.65 0.77
N VAL A 103 -10.04 5.48 2.03
CA VAL A 103 -8.69 5.79 2.50
C VAL A 103 -8.08 4.56 3.14
N PHE A 104 -6.86 4.18 2.72
CA PHE A 104 -6.02 3.28 3.52
C PHE A 104 -5.32 4.10 4.60
N VAL A 105 -5.51 3.74 5.87
CA VAL A 105 -5.09 4.58 6.99
C VAL A 105 -4.12 3.82 7.90
N VAL A 106 -3.04 4.50 8.28
CA VAL A 106 -2.12 4.13 9.36
C VAL A 106 -2.36 5.12 10.51
N GLN A 107 -2.76 4.64 11.69
CA GLN A 107 -3.12 5.54 12.80
C GLN A 107 -2.93 4.93 14.20
N THR A 108 -3.18 5.73 15.23
CA THR A 108 -2.95 5.34 16.65
C THR A 108 -4.17 4.80 17.38
N ASN A 109 -5.36 4.88 16.78
CA ASN A 109 -6.60 4.35 17.34
C ASN A 109 -7.30 3.41 16.34
N SER A 110 -8.00 2.37 16.80
CA SER A 110 -8.72 1.43 15.93
C SER A 110 -10.24 1.54 16.01
N ASN A 111 -10.79 2.43 16.86
CA ASN A 111 -12.22 2.52 17.14
C ASN A 111 -12.87 3.88 16.77
N ASN A 112 -12.23 4.64 15.89
CA ASN A 112 -12.73 5.95 15.44
C ASN A 112 -13.18 5.91 13.97
N VAL A 113 -14.05 6.87 13.64
CA VAL A 113 -14.51 7.18 12.29
C VAL A 113 -14.45 8.71 12.17
N GLY A 114 -13.87 9.20 11.08
CA GLY A 114 -13.79 10.62 10.76
C GLY A 114 -15.07 11.16 10.11
N GLY A 115 -14.97 12.32 9.46
CA GLY A 115 -16.09 12.97 8.79
C GLY A 115 -16.66 12.19 7.60
N ALA A 116 -17.98 12.22 7.43
CA ALA A 116 -18.67 11.72 6.24
C ALA A 116 -18.48 12.66 5.02
N GLY A 117 -19.06 12.31 3.86
CA GLY A 117 -18.91 13.09 2.63
C GLY A 117 -17.44 13.18 2.21
N GLY A 118 -17.02 14.36 1.72
CA GLY A 118 -15.62 14.70 1.42
C GLY A 118 -14.66 14.68 2.62
N GLY A 119 -15.08 14.17 3.78
CA GLY A 119 -14.16 13.75 4.83
C GLY A 119 -13.68 12.30 4.70
N ILE A 120 -14.29 11.50 3.81
CA ILE A 120 -13.95 10.11 3.46
C ILE A 120 -13.71 9.19 4.68
N GLY A 121 -14.43 9.45 5.78
CA GLY A 121 -14.26 8.75 7.05
C GLY A 121 -12.89 8.97 7.72
N TYR A 122 -12.04 9.86 7.18
CA TYR A 122 -10.69 10.16 7.64
C TYR A 122 -10.56 11.54 8.31
N LEU A 123 -11.31 12.55 7.85
CA LEU A 123 -11.25 13.91 8.40
C LEU A 123 -11.45 13.92 9.93
N GLY A 124 -10.48 14.45 10.65
CA GLY A 124 -10.45 14.53 12.12
C GLY A 124 -9.82 13.32 12.82
N ILE A 125 -9.39 12.29 12.10
CA ILE A 125 -8.56 11.21 12.65
C ILE A 125 -7.13 11.74 12.82
N GLY A 126 -6.83 12.38 13.95
CA GLY A 126 -5.48 12.88 14.24
C GLY A 126 -4.44 11.77 14.44
N ASN A 127 -3.14 12.13 14.42
CA ASN A 127 -2.03 11.19 14.56
C ASN A 127 -2.16 10.00 13.59
N SER A 128 -2.22 10.33 12.31
CA SER A 128 -2.51 9.39 11.24
C SER A 128 -1.85 9.80 9.93
N VAL A 129 -1.72 8.84 9.02
CA VAL A 129 -1.40 9.07 7.62
C VAL A 129 -2.39 8.25 6.79
N GLY A 130 -2.97 8.88 5.78
CA GLY A 130 -3.95 8.31 4.87
C GLY A 130 -3.41 8.25 3.44
N VAL A 131 -3.78 7.21 2.71
CA VAL A 131 -3.71 7.19 1.24
C VAL A 131 -5.14 7.15 0.74
N GLU A 132 -5.63 8.29 0.25
CA GLU A 132 -7.00 8.41 -0.26
C GLU A 132 -7.11 7.98 -1.72
N PHE A 133 -8.27 7.45 -2.06
CA PHE A 133 -8.75 7.13 -3.39
C PHE A 133 -10.08 7.86 -3.53
N ASP A 134 -9.99 9.14 -3.90
CA ASP A 134 -11.08 10.09 -3.91
C ASP A 134 -11.74 10.12 -5.28
N THR A 135 -13.07 10.20 -5.27
CA THR A 135 -13.93 10.19 -6.45
C THR A 135 -14.89 11.38 -6.51
N TRP A 136 -14.57 12.44 -5.77
CA TRP A 136 -15.36 13.65 -5.71
C TRP A 136 -14.50 14.90 -5.67
N ASN A 137 -14.97 15.98 -6.28
CA ASN A 137 -14.33 17.28 -6.28
C ASN A 137 -14.94 18.20 -5.22
N ASN A 138 -14.31 18.24 -4.04
CA ASN A 138 -14.52 19.22 -2.98
C ASN A 138 -13.79 20.57 -3.23
N GLY A 139 -13.29 20.81 -4.44
CA GLY A 139 -12.81 22.10 -4.93
C GLY A 139 -11.30 22.25 -4.83
N SER A 140 -10.85 23.28 -4.10
CA SER A 140 -9.41 23.59 -4.02
C SER A 140 -8.62 22.55 -3.23
N VAL A 141 -9.28 21.80 -2.35
CA VAL A 141 -8.63 20.75 -1.55
C VAL A 141 -8.16 19.59 -2.43
N ASP A 142 -8.89 19.31 -3.53
CA ASP A 142 -8.58 18.24 -4.49
C ASP A 142 -7.87 18.75 -5.74
N ASN A 143 -7.38 19.99 -5.71
CA ASN A 143 -6.84 20.67 -6.88
C ASN A 143 -7.82 20.67 -8.09
N GLY A 144 -9.12 20.63 -7.82
CA GLY A 144 -10.17 20.55 -8.82
C GLY A 144 -10.31 19.18 -9.51
N SER A 145 -9.66 18.13 -9.01
CA SER A 145 -9.86 16.76 -9.49
C SER A 145 -11.14 16.16 -8.92
N SER A 146 -11.74 15.22 -9.66
CA SER A 146 -12.91 14.42 -9.24
C SER A 146 -12.58 12.93 -9.20
N ASN A 147 -11.31 12.57 -9.39
CA ASN A 147 -10.84 11.19 -9.43
C ASN A 147 -9.33 11.21 -9.24
N HIS A 148 -8.87 11.10 -8.01
CA HIS A 148 -7.45 11.23 -7.66
C HIS A 148 -7.05 10.29 -6.53
N VAL A 149 -5.73 10.14 -6.40
CA VAL A 149 -5.12 9.55 -5.21
C VAL A 149 -4.33 10.63 -4.51
N GLY A 150 -4.38 10.58 -3.18
CA GLY A 150 -3.74 11.54 -2.30
C GLY A 150 -2.95 10.85 -1.19
N ILE A 151 -2.01 11.59 -0.58
CA ILE A 151 -1.38 11.22 0.68
C ILE A 151 -1.67 12.31 1.70
N ASP A 152 -2.43 11.94 2.71
CA ASP A 152 -3.01 12.83 3.71
C ASP A 152 -2.37 12.60 5.07
N VAL A 153 -2.40 13.63 5.91
CA VAL A 153 -1.72 13.56 7.22
C VAL A 153 -2.55 14.20 8.32
N ASN A 154 -2.50 13.57 9.50
CA ASN A 154 -3.12 14.05 10.72
C ASN A 154 -4.63 14.33 10.59
N GLY A 155 -5.34 13.50 9.81
CA GLY A 155 -6.78 13.62 9.63
C GLY A 155 -7.21 14.87 8.88
N ASP A 156 -6.33 15.47 8.08
CA ASP A 156 -6.67 16.54 7.14
C ASP A 156 -6.82 15.93 5.74
N ILE A 157 -7.91 16.24 5.03
CA ILE A 157 -8.15 15.76 3.67
C ILE A 157 -7.42 16.62 2.63
N ALA A 158 -6.76 17.71 3.04
CA ALA A 158 -5.85 18.45 2.19
C ALA A 158 -4.55 17.66 1.97
N SER A 159 -4.53 16.91 0.88
CA SER A 159 -3.42 16.05 0.49
C SER A 159 -2.08 16.79 0.39
N VAL A 160 -1.03 16.19 0.96
CA VAL A 160 0.36 16.71 0.89
C VAL A 160 0.91 16.54 -0.52
N VAL A 161 0.57 15.42 -1.16
CA VAL A 161 0.83 15.13 -2.57
C VAL A 161 -0.38 14.42 -3.16
N LEU A 162 -0.74 14.78 -4.38
CA LEU A 162 -1.92 14.30 -5.08
C LEU A 162 -1.58 14.04 -6.55
N SER A 163 -2.26 13.05 -7.15
CA SER A 163 -2.17 12.73 -8.56
C SER A 163 -3.53 12.30 -9.11
N GLU A 164 -3.94 12.89 -10.23
CA GLU A 164 -5.17 12.50 -10.93
C GLU A 164 -5.07 11.07 -11.45
N VAL A 165 -6.14 10.31 -11.27
CA VAL A 165 -6.28 8.97 -11.84
C VAL A 165 -6.85 9.10 -13.24
N THR A 166 -6.03 8.77 -14.23
CA THR A 166 -6.36 8.91 -15.66
C THR A 166 -6.65 7.60 -16.37
N GLU A 167 -6.44 6.46 -15.69
CA GLU A 167 -6.68 5.13 -16.26
C GLU A 167 -8.18 4.88 -16.52
N ALA A 168 -9.04 5.24 -15.57
CA ALA A 168 -10.50 5.22 -15.64
C ALA A 168 -11.08 5.96 -14.41
N ASP A 169 -12.39 6.23 -14.43
CA ASP A 169 -13.14 6.69 -13.25
C ASP A 169 -13.21 5.57 -12.21
N MET A 170 -12.83 5.82 -10.94
CA MET A 170 -12.89 4.77 -9.91
C MET A 170 -14.33 4.40 -9.50
N ASN A 171 -15.34 5.21 -9.85
CA ASN A 171 -16.77 4.88 -9.70
C ASN A 171 -17.32 3.95 -10.80
N ASP A 172 -16.46 3.38 -11.65
CA ASP A 172 -16.84 2.54 -12.80
C ASP A 172 -17.38 1.14 -12.45
N GLY A 173 -17.30 0.71 -11.19
CA GLY A 173 -17.69 -0.64 -10.76
C GLY A 173 -16.63 -1.71 -10.97
N ASP A 174 -15.50 -1.37 -11.59
CA ASP A 174 -14.42 -2.30 -11.86
C ASP A 174 -13.47 -2.45 -10.66
N THR A 175 -12.63 -3.49 -10.71
CA THR A 175 -11.67 -3.75 -9.64
C THR A 175 -10.38 -2.97 -9.85
N TRP A 176 -9.98 -2.26 -8.81
CA TRP A 176 -8.72 -1.54 -8.70
C TRP A 176 -7.75 -2.27 -7.79
N ASN A 177 -6.47 -2.22 -8.16
CA ASN A 177 -5.36 -2.84 -7.45
C ASN A 177 -4.46 -1.72 -6.92
N ALA A 178 -4.29 -1.65 -5.60
CA ALA A 178 -3.48 -0.63 -4.95
C ALA A 178 -2.33 -1.24 -4.15
N TRP A 179 -1.15 -0.62 -4.27
CA TRP A 179 0.02 -0.94 -3.47
C TRP A 179 0.49 0.30 -2.74
N VAL A 180 0.78 0.13 -1.45
CA VAL A 180 1.39 1.16 -0.61
C VAL A 180 2.63 0.54 0.02
N ASP A 181 3.79 1.08 -0.31
CA ASP A 181 5.08 0.60 0.16
C ASP A 181 5.76 1.70 0.97
N TYR A 182 6.03 1.43 2.23
CA TYR A 182 6.80 2.30 3.09
C TYR A 182 8.16 1.67 3.39
N ASP A 183 9.23 2.33 2.97
CA ASP A 183 10.59 2.00 3.38
C ASP A 183 11.01 2.87 4.57
N GLY A 184 11.02 2.31 5.78
CA GLY A 184 11.39 3.02 7.00
C GLY A 184 12.85 3.48 7.02
N ALA A 185 13.75 2.82 6.28
CA ALA A 185 15.17 3.21 6.23
C ALA A 185 15.39 4.51 5.43
N SER A 186 14.62 4.72 4.37
CA SER A 186 14.64 5.95 3.56
C SER A 186 13.49 6.89 3.89
N THR A 187 12.57 6.48 4.78
CA THR A 187 11.29 7.12 5.07
C THR A 187 10.43 7.36 3.83
N LEU A 188 10.59 6.56 2.79
CA LEU A 188 9.89 6.74 1.51
C LEU A 188 8.59 5.95 1.49
N LEU A 189 7.47 6.66 1.32
CA LEU A 189 6.16 6.09 1.03
C LEU A 189 5.89 6.19 -0.47
N GLU A 190 5.55 5.09 -1.11
CA GLU A 190 5.15 5.04 -2.53
C GLU A 190 3.77 4.43 -2.69
N VAL A 191 2.97 5.00 -3.60
CA VAL A 191 1.63 4.52 -3.94
C VAL A 191 1.56 4.18 -5.42
N ARG A 192 0.96 3.02 -5.72
CA ARG A 192 0.66 2.55 -7.07
C ARG A 192 -0.81 2.16 -7.15
N LEU A 193 -1.44 2.47 -8.26
CA LEU A 193 -2.83 2.13 -8.54
C LEU A 193 -2.93 1.69 -10.01
N THR A 194 -3.68 0.62 -10.30
CA THR A 194 -4.09 0.25 -11.67
C THR A 194 -5.22 -0.76 -11.66
N ARG A 195 -5.98 -0.87 -12.76
CA ARG A 195 -6.91 -1.98 -12.99
C ARG A 195 -6.21 -3.22 -13.54
N ALA A 196 -4.99 -3.07 -14.06
CA ALA A 196 -4.21 -4.19 -14.56
C ALA A 196 -3.82 -5.18 -13.45
N ALA A 197 -3.74 -6.46 -13.80
CA ALA A 197 -3.31 -7.49 -12.85
C ALA A 197 -1.82 -7.37 -12.45
N ALA A 198 -1.02 -6.71 -13.28
CA ALA A 198 0.41 -6.53 -13.05
C ALA A 198 0.68 -5.23 -12.29
N ARG A 199 1.50 -5.31 -11.24
CA ARG A 199 1.94 -4.14 -10.48
C ARG A 199 2.72 -3.16 -11.36
N PRO A 200 2.37 -1.86 -11.38
CA PRO A 200 3.14 -0.84 -12.09
C PRO A 200 4.57 -0.73 -11.55
N ALA A 201 5.55 -0.57 -12.44
CA ALA A 201 6.94 -0.39 -12.04
C ALA A 201 7.15 0.99 -11.37
N ALA A 202 6.64 2.04 -12.00
CA ALA A 202 6.69 3.40 -11.46
C ALA A 202 5.61 3.60 -10.39
N ALA A 203 5.97 4.27 -9.30
CA ALA A 203 5.00 4.81 -8.36
C ALA A 203 4.25 5.99 -9.00
N MET A 204 2.95 6.09 -8.73
CA MET A 204 2.15 7.25 -9.12
C MET A 204 2.36 8.40 -8.15
N LEU A 205 2.51 8.09 -6.86
CA LEU A 205 2.87 9.04 -5.82
C LEU A 205 4.08 8.55 -5.03
N SER A 206 4.86 9.51 -4.55
CA SER A 206 5.92 9.27 -3.58
C SER A 206 6.00 10.41 -2.59
N LEU A 207 6.27 10.10 -1.32
CA LEU A 207 6.44 11.06 -0.24
C LEU A 207 7.52 10.58 0.72
N THR A 208 8.56 11.40 0.93
CA THR A 208 9.57 11.14 1.97
C THR A 208 9.07 11.72 3.30
N ARG A 209 8.71 10.86 4.25
CA ARG A 209 8.12 11.24 5.53
C ARG A 209 8.29 10.18 6.62
N ASP A 210 8.64 10.62 7.82
CA ASP A 210 8.73 9.76 9.00
C ASP A 210 7.33 9.52 9.58
N LEU A 211 6.74 8.37 9.26
CA LEU A 211 5.40 8.02 9.72
C LEU A 211 5.34 7.84 11.24
N ALA A 212 6.39 7.30 11.87
CA ALA A 212 6.40 7.12 13.32
C ALA A 212 6.40 8.48 14.05
N ALA A 213 7.07 9.49 13.49
CA ALA A 213 7.04 10.86 14.00
C ALA A 213 5.65 11.50 13.86
N ASP A 214 4.96 11.35 12.72
CA ASP A 214 3.60 11.86 12.53
C ASP A 214 2.58 11.23 13.49
N LEU A 215 2.72 9.92 13.73
CA LEU A 215 1.88 9.18 14.66
C LEU A 215 2.20 9.50 16.13
N GLY A 216 3.43 9.93 16.43
CA GLY A 216 3.92 10.10 17.80
C GLY A 216 4.15 8.76 18.54
N THR A 217 4.13 7.65 17.82
CA THR A 217 4.32 6.28 18.34
C THR A 217 4.77 5.36 17.21
N PRO A 218 5.63 4.36 17.47
CA PRO A 218 6.01 3.39 16.46
C PRO A 218 4.96 2.29 16.24
N ASN A 219 3.93 2.18 17.08
CA ASN A 219 2.90 1.14 16.94
C ASN A 219 1.64 1.75 16.33
N ALA A 220 1.21 1.22 15.20
CA ALA A 220 0.07 1.73 14.45
C ALA A 220 -0.96 0.64 14.17
N PHE A 221 -2.23 1.01 14.21
CA PHE A 221 -3.28 0.24 13.55
C PHE A 221 -3.33 0.62 12.07
N VAL A 222 -3.71 -0.34 11.25
CA VAL A 222 -3.85 -0.17 9.80
C VAL A 222 -5.23 -0.61 9.38
N GLY A 223 -5.78 0.02 8.35
CA GLY A 223 -7.15 -0.28 7.95
C GLY A 223 -7.68 0.65 6.90
N PHE A 224 -8.99 0.74 6.83
CA PHE A 224 -9.69 1.51 5.82
C PHE A 224 -10.75 2.42 6.45
N THR A 225 -10.94 3.59 5.86
CA THR A 225 -12.08 4.47 6.14
C THR A 225 -12.80 4.81 4.84
N SER A 226 -14.07 5.17 4.93
CA SER A 226 -14.84 5.68 3.81
C SER A 226 -15.97 6.57 4.32
N GLY A 227 -16.42 7.49 3.47
CA GLY A 227 -17.56 8.36 3.70
C GLY A 227 -18.44 8.45 2.45
N THR A 228 -19.72 8.72 2.67
CA THR A 228 -20.64 9.14 1.60
C THR A 228 -21.32 10.45 1.99
N GLY A 229 -21.74 11.22 1.00
CA GLY A 229 -22.35 12.53 1.16
C GLY A 229 -23.68 12.63 0.44
N SER A 230 -23.81 13.66 -0.41
CA SER A 230 -24.94 13.79 -1.34
C SER A 230 -24.82 12.89 -2.57
N ALA A 231 -23.64 12.32 -2.78
CA ALA A 231 -23.37 11.21 -3.68
C ALA A 231 -22.87 10.03 -2.85
N PHE A 232 -22.94 8.82 -3.39
CA PHE A 232 -22.64 7.59 -2.66
C PHE A 232 -22.21 6.47 -3.60
N ALA A 233 -21.51 5.48 -3.05
CA ALA A 233 -21.29 4.17 -3.63
C ALA A 233 -21.19 3.12 -2.51
N ASP A 234 -21.26 1.84 -2.86
CA ASP A 234 -20.76 0.77 -2.01
C ASP A 234 -19.23 0.76 -2.12
N HIS A 235 -18.54 1.07 -1.03
CA HIS A 235 -17.07 1.07 -0.97
C HIS A 235 -16.56 -0.25 -0.43
N ASP A 236 -16.19 -1.17 -1.33
CA ASP A 236 -15.84 -2.55 -1.01
C ASP A 236 -14.32 -2.78 -1.14
N VAL A 237 -13.70 -3.32 -0.10
CA VAL A 237 -12.38 -3.97 -0.18
C VAL A 237 -12.59 -5.46 -0.41
N LEU A 238 -11.93 -5.99 -1.44
CA LEU A 238 -12.14 -7.35 -1.95
C LEU A 238 -11.12 -8.35 -1.40
N SER A 239 -9.88 -7.89 -1.19
CA SER A 239 -8.78 -8.67 -0.61
C SER A 239 -7.73 -7.73 -0.05
N TRP A 240 -6.99 -8.12 0.98
CA TRP A 240 -5.96 -7.30 1.60
C TRP A 240 -4.83 -8.13 2.18
N THR A 241 -3.59 -7.79 1.84
CA THR A 241 -2.38 -8.39 2.40
C THR A 241 -1.43 -7.29 2.85
N LEU A 242 -0.82 -7.43 4.03
CA LEU A 242 0.24 -6.55 4.52
C LEU A 242 1.40 -7.36 5.09
N GLU A 243 2.61 -7.03 4.65
CA GLU A 243 3.85 -7.50 5.22
C GLU A 243 4.51 -6.40 6.05
N ASN A 244 4.90 -6.70 7.29
CA ASN A 244 5.61 -5.76 8.18
C ASN A 244 7.13 -5.75 7.91
N ARG A 245 7.48 -5.65 6.63
CA ARG A 245 8.83 -5.46 6.09
C ARG A 245 8.72 -4.84 4.69
N PHE A 246 9.82 -4.31 4.16
CA PHE A 246 9.85 -3.86 2.77
C PHE A 246 9.86 -5.09 1.85
N ALA A 247 8.70 -5.45 1.32
CA ALA A 247 8.50 -6.62 0.49
C ALA A 247 7.45 -6.33 -0.58
N PRO A 248 7.80 -5.53 -1.60
CA PRO A 248 6.82 -5.04 -2.54
C PRO A 248 6.07 -6.17 -3.27
N ILE A 249 4.78 -6.31 -2.96
CA ILE A 249 3.96 -7.48 -3.31
C ILE A 249 3.68 -7.48 -4.81
N GLY A 250 3.96 -8.59 -5.50
CA GLY A 250 3.71 -8.70 -6.95
C GLY A 250 4.66 -7.90 -7.85
N GLY A 251 5.70 -7.26 -7.28
CA GLY A 251 6.86 -6.84 -8.05
C GLY A 251 7.70 -8.06 -8.41
N GLY A 252 8.03 -8.26 -9.68
CA GLY A 252 9.08 -9.23 -10.06
C GLY A 252 10.39 -8.92 -9.32
N PRO A 253 11.38 -9.84 -9.31
CA PRO A 253 12.59 -9.68 -8.51
C PRO A 253 13.26 -8.34 -8.81
N VAL A 254 13.21 -7.43 -7.82
CA VAL A 254 13.97 -6.19 -7.84
C VAL A 254 15.43 -6.58 -7.68
N PRO A 255 16.33 -6.25 -8.62
CA PRO A 255 17.75 -6.50 -8.42
C PRO A 255 18.27 -5.63 -7.28
N GLU A 256 18.56 -6.25 -6.13
CA GLU A 256 19.27 -5.62 -5.02
C GLU A 256 20.56 -4.93 -5.55
N PRO A 257 20.78 -3.63 -5.28
CA PRO A 257 21.98 -2.90 -5.72
C PRO A 257 23.30 -3.56 -5.29
N ALA A 258 23.29 -4.36 -4.22
CA ALA A 258 24.46 -5.06 -3.70
C ALA A 258 24.86 -6.32 -4.50
N SER A 259 23.92 -6.94 -5.23
CA SER A 259 24.20 -8.20 -5.95
C SER A 259 25.07 -7.99 -7.19
N LEU A 260 24.94 -6.84 -7.85
CA LEU A 260 25.79 -6.46 -8.99
C LEU A 260 27.21 -6.06 -8.55
N ALA A 261 27.36 -5.48 -7.36
CA ALA A 261 28.66 -5.07 -6.82
C ALA A 261 29.55 -6.28 -6.45
N LEU A 262 28.98 -7.36 -5.91
CA LEU A 262 29.75 -8.56 -5.57
C LEU A 262 30.13 -9.41 -6.78
N LEU A 263 29.31 -9.44 -7.84
CA LEU A 263 29.65 -10.12 -9.10
C LEU A 263 30.78 -9.42 -9.86
N GLY A 264 30.89 -8.08 -9.74
CA GLY A 264 31.98 -7.30 -10.35
C GLY A 264 33.34 -7.48 -9.65
N LEU A 265 33.36 -7.62 -8.31
CA LEU A 265 34.61 -7.74 -7.54
C LEU A 265 35.22 -9.14 -7.59
N GLY A 266 34.41 -10.19 -7.80
CA GLY A 266 34.90 -11.57 -7.92
C GLY A 266 35.73 -11.84 -9.20
N LEU A 267 35.45 -11.11 -10.29
CA LEU A 267 36.16 -11.27 -11.57
C LEU A 267 37.45 -10.44 -11.66
N ALA A 268 37.58 -9.35 -10.90
CA ALA A 268 38.79 -8.52 -10.89
C ALA A 268 39.93 -9.11 -10.04
N GLY A 269 39.62 -9.92 -9.02
CA GLY A 269 40.62 -10.52 -8.12
C GLY A 269 41.46 -11.66 -8.73
N LEU A 270 40.99 -12.29 -9.81
CA LEU A 270 41.69 -13.41 -10.46
C LEU A 270 42.72 -12.98 -11.51
N GLY A 271 42.81 -11.68 -11.84
CA GLY A 271 43.70 -11.16 -12.88
C GLY A 271 45.14 -10.84 -12.45
N PHE A 272 45.43 -10.70 -11.15
CA PHE A 272 46.74 -10.16 -10.69
C PHE A 272 47.72 -11.18 -10.10
N ALA A 273 47.39 -12.47 -10.09
CA ALA A 273 48.27 -13.49 -9.54
C ALA A 273 48.93 -14.35 -10.63
N ARG A 274 49.81 -13.77 -11.47
CA ARG A 274 50.99 -14.48 -12.05
C ARG A 274 51.84 -13.61 -12.98
N ARG A 275 52.97 -13.11 -12.45
CA ARG A 275 54.34 -13.54 -12.80
C ARG A 275 55.37 -12.50 -12.34
N ARG A 276 56.15 -12.85 -11.33
CA ARG A 276 57.51 -12.34 -11.11
C ARG A 276 58.46 -13.53 -11.00
N LYS A 277 59.71 -13.27 -11.42
CA LYS A 277 60.92 -14.11 -11.46
C LYS A 277 61.16 -14.76 -12.84
N ALA A 278 62.34 -14.63 -13.46
CA ALA A 278 63.65 -14.11 -13.04
C ALA A 278 64.26 -13.26 -14.17
#